data_AF-A0A0D0QUB1-F1
#
_entry.id   AF-A0A0D0QUB1-F1
#
_cell.length_a   1.000
_cell.length_b   1.000
_cell.length_c   1.000
_cell.angle_alpha   90.00
_cell.angle_beta   90.00
_cell.angle_gamma   90.00
#
_symmetry.space_group_name_H-M   'P 1'
#
loop_
_entity.id
_entity.type
_entity.pdbx_description
1 polymer ?
#
loop_
_entity_poly.entity_id
_entity_poly.type
_entity_poly.pdbx_seq_one_letter_code
_entity_poly.pdbx_strand_id
1 'polypeptide(L)' 'MEKFGLWIRRIAILALTCLLIQGVIRMIMQYFGWPPYDKPLLIVGAAMVLLSELIKNKNLNLFVFAIGFILVIIA' A
#
# COMPACT_ATOMS: atom_id res chain seq x y z
N MET A 1 12.59 25.40 0.39
CA MET A 1 11.96 24.36 -0.46
C MET A 1 12.65 22.99 -0.39
N GLU A 2 13.66 22.78 0.47
CA GLU A 2 14.40 21.51 0.55
C GLU A 2 13.60 20.32 1.14
N LYS A 3 12.56 20.59 1.94
CA LYS A 3 11.77 19.53 2.60
C LYS A 3 10.87 18.74 1.65
N PHE A 4 10.46 19.32 0.51
CA PHE A 4 9.48 18.72 -0.40
C PHE A 4 10.09 17.56 -1.20
N GLY A 5 11.33 17.72 -1.70
CA GLY A 5 12.03 16.65 -2.43
C GLY A 5 12.35 15.43 -1.56
N LEU A 6 12.72 15.66 -0.29
CA LEU A 6 12.92 14.60 0.71
C LEU A 6 11.63 13.85 1.03
N TRP A 7 10.50 14.55 1.06
CA TRP A 7 9.19 13.96 1.33
C TRP A 7 8.75 13.04 0.17
N ILE A 8 8.88 13.51 -1.08
CA ILE A 8 8.61 12.70 -2.28
C ILE A 8 9.51 11.46 -2.33
N ARG A 9 10.79 11.60 -1.99
CA ARG A 9 11.72 10.46 -1.99
C ARG A 9 11.29 9.37 -1.01
N ARG A 10 10.76 9.74 0.16
CA ARG A 10 10.24 8.78 1.13
C ARG A 10 9.00 8.05 0.61
N ILE A 11 8.08 8.75 -0.05
CA ILE A 11 6.89 8.14 -0.65
C ILE A 11 7.28 7.19 -1.78
N ALA A 12 8.23 7.60 -2.63
CA ALA A 12 8.75 6.76 -3.71
C ALA A 12 9.39 5.48 -3.18
N ILE A 13 10.23 5.57 -2.14
CA ILE A 13 10.83 4.39 -1.49
C ILE A 13 9.75 3.50 -0.88
N LEU A 14 8.74 4.08 -0.23
CA LEU A 14 7.63 3.33 0.36
C LEU A 14 6.84 2.57 -0.71
N ALA A 15 6.52 3.22 -1.84
CA ALA A 15 5.85 2.61 -2.98
C ALA A 15 6.67 1.49 -3.62
N LEU A 16 7.98 1.68 -3.77
CA LEU A 16 8.91 0.68 -4.30
C LEU A 16 9.00 -0.55 -3.40
N THR A 17 9.05 -0.33 -2.09
CA THR A 17 9.05 -1.40 -1.09
C THR A 17 7.72 -2.17 -1.13
N CYS A 18 6.59 -1.47 -1.30
CA CYS A 18 5.28 -2.08 -1.44
C CYS A 18 5.17 -2.95 -2.70
N LEU A 19 5.64 -2.46 -3.85
CA LEU A 19 5.66 -3.22 -5.11
C LEU A 19 6.53 -4.48 -5.00
N LEU A 20 7.66 -4.40 -4.30
CA LEU A 20 8.52 -5.56 -4.04
C LEU A 20 7.81 -6.59 -3.16
N ILE A 21 7.19 -6.16 -2.06
CA ILE A 21 6.44 -7.07 -1.17
C ILE A 21 5.28 -7.73 -1.91
N GLN A 22 4.52 -6.96 -2.69
CA GLN A 22 3.43 -7.47 -3.52
C GLN A 22 3.93 -8.49 -4.55
N GLY A 23 5.05 -8.20 -5.23
CA GLY A 23 5.66 -9.14 -6.17
C GLY A 23 6.07 -10.46 -5.53
N VAL A 24 6.65 -10.40 -4.32
CA VAL A 24 7.04 -11.59 -3.54
C VAL A 24 5.82 -12.40 -3.12
N ILE A 25 4.78 -11.75 -2.60
CA ILE A 25 3.54 -12.42 -2.16
C ILE A 25 2.86 -13.12 -3.34
N ARG A 26 2.83 -12.48 -4.51
CA ARG A 26 2.28 -13.07 -5.73
C ARG A 26 3.08 -14.29 -6.19
N MET A 27 4.40 -14.23 -6.09
CA MET A 27 5.29 -15.35 -6.40
C MET A 27 5.07 -16.53 -5.43
N ILE A 28 4.86 -16.25 -4.15
CA ILE A 28 4.54 -17.25 -3.12
C ILE A 28 3.15 -17.86 -3.35
N MET A 29 2.12 -17.04 -3.59
CA MET A 29 0.75 -17.51 -3.89
C MET A 29 0.72 -18.43 -5.12
N GLN A 30 1.43 -18.05 -6.19
CA GLN A 30 1.60 -18.90 -7.37
C GLN A 30 2.33 -20.20 -7.06
N TYR A 31 3.33 -20.17 -6.18
CA TYR A 31 4.05 -21.37 -5.74
C TYR A 31 3.16 -22.34 -4.95
N PHE A 32 2.27 -21.83 -4.09
CA PHE A 32 1.33 -22.64 -3.32
C PHE A 32 0.05 -23.03 -4.09
N GLY A 33 -0.11 -22.61 -5.35
CA GLY A 33 -1.28 -22.90 -6.17
C GLY A 33 -2.57 -22.21 -5.71
N TRP A 34 -2.46 -21.17 -4.87
CA TRP A 34 -3.63 -20.41 -4.44
C TRP A 34 -4.11 -19.48 -5.56
N PRO A 35 -5.43 -19.44 -5.84
CA PRO A 35 -5.97 -18.56 -6.85
C PRO A 35 -5.70 -17.12 -6.42
N PRO A 36 -5.20 -16.28 -7.33
CA PRO A 36 -4.60 -15.04 -6.91
C PRO A 36 -5.80 -14.06 -6.75
N TYR A 37 -6.08 -13.65 -5.50
CA TYR A 37 -7.25 -12.84 -5.09
C TYR A 37 -7.04 -11.36 -5.48
N ASP A 38 -6.78 -11.13 -6.76
CA ASP A 38 -5.65 -10.26 -7.15
C ASP A 38 -5.94 -8.79 -7.48
N LYS A 39 -7.21 -8.40 -7.60
CA LYS A 39 -7.55 -7.10 -8.21
C LYS A 39 -8.44 -6.22 -7.33
N PRO A 40 -9.58 -6.70 -6.84
CA PRO A 40 -10.47 -5.82 -6.08
C PRO A 40 -9.88 -5.42 -4.73
N LEU A 41 -9.20 -6.33 -4.03
CA LEU A 41 -8.55 -6.03 -2.75
C LEU A 41 -7.39 -5.02 -2.92
N LEU A 42 -6.65 -5.12 -4.02
CA LEU A 42 -5.55 -4.21 -4.32
C LEU A 42 -6.06 -2.79 -4.64
N ILE A 43 -7.14 -2.71 -5.41
CA ILE A 43 -7.81 -1.44 -5.75
C ILE A 43 -8.37 -0.80 -4.48
N VAL A 44 -9.03 -1.59 -3.62
CA VAL A 44 -9.58 -1.10 -2.35
C VAL A 44 -8.47 -0.65 -1.40
N GLY A 45 -7.39 -1.42 -1.27
CA GLY A 45 -6.24 -1.05 -0.46
C GLY A 45 -5.58 0.24 -0.93
N ALA A 46 -5.34 0.38 -2.24
CA ALA A 46 -4.78 1.60 -2.83
C ALA A 46 -5.72 2.81 -2.64
N ALA A 47 -7.02 2.63 -2.81
CA ALA A 47 -8.02 3.67 -2.58
C ALA A 47 -8.06 4.13 -1.12
N MET A 48 -7.93 3.20 -0.16
CA MET A 48 -7.86 3.53 1.27
C MET A 48 -6.58 4.29 1.63
N VAL A 49 -5.44 3.92 1.03
CA VAL A 49 -4.18 4.66 1.21
C VAL A 49 -4.32 6.10 0.69
N LEU A 50 -4.94 6.30 -0.48
CA LEU A 50 -5.20 7.65 -1.01
C LEU A 50 -6.20 8.45 -0.16
N LEU A 51 -7.26 7.80 0.31
CA LEU A 51 -8.26 8.41 1.21
C LEU A 51 -7.63 8.85 2.54
N SER A 52 -6.62 8.14 3.03
CA SER A 52 -5.95 8.51 4.27
C SER A 52 -5.36 9.93 4.23
N GLU A 53 -4.84 10.38 3.07
CA GLU A 53 -4.29 11.73 2.92
C GLU A 53 -5.35 12.84 3.00
N LEU A 54 -6.62 12.53 2.68
CA LEU A 54 -7.74 13.48 2.76
C LEU A 54 -8.25 13.64 4.20
N ILE A 55 -7.88 12.75 5.11
CA ILE A 55 -8.33 12.76 6.50
C ILE A 55 -7.48 13.73 7.32
N LYS A 56 -8.12 14.81 7.79
CA LYS A 56 -7.48 15.82 8.68
C LYS A 56 -7.16 15.29 10.09
N ASN A 57 -7.88 14.27 10.55
CA ASN A 57 -7.63 13.68 11.87
C ASN A 57 -6.42 12.74 11.80
N LYS A 58 -5.35 13.09 12.54
CA LYS A 58 -4.06 12.40 12.49
C LYS A 58 -4.12 10.92 12.88
N ASN A 59 -4.91 10.58 13.90
CA ASN A 59 -5.03 9.19 14.38
C ASN A 59 -5.83 8.34 13.39
N LEU A 60 -6.88 8.92 12.83
CA LEU A 60 -7.78 8.27 11.88
C LEU A 60 -7.11 8.10 10.51
N ASN A 61 -6.31 9.08 10.08
CA ASN A 61 -5.43 8.99 8.92
C ASN A 61 -4.45 7.80 9.04
N LEU A 62 -3.72 7.72 10.15
CA LEU A 62 -2.75 6.64 10.36
C LEU A 62 -3.41 5.25 10.34
N PHE A 63 -4.61 5.14 10.91
CA PHE A 63 -5.37 3.89 10.95
C PHE A 63 -5.84 3.46 9.55
N VAL A 64 -6.41 4.39 8.78
CA VAL A 64 -6.89 4.14 7.42
C VAL A 64 -5.72 3.84 6.47
N PHE A 65 -4.59 4.53 6.65
CA PHE A 65 -3.35 4.23 5.94
C PHE A 65 -2.87 2.81 6.23
N ALA A 66 -2.78 2.41 7.51
CA ALA A 66 -2.32 1.08 7.90
C ALA A 66 -3.23 -0.04 7.37
N ILE A 67 -4.55 0.14 7.45
CA ILE A 67 -5.51 -0.84 6.92
C ILE A 67 -5.40 -0.94 5.39
N GLY A 68 -5.37 0.20 4.68
CA GLY A 68 -5.19 0.22 3.23
C GLY A 68 -3.88 -0.45 2.80
N PHE A 69 -2.80 -0.20 3.55
CA PHE A 69 -1.50 -0.80 3.30
C PHE A 69 -1.50 -2.32 3.52
N ILE A 70 -2.12 -2.81 4.59
CA ILE A 70 -2.30 -4.24 4.85
C ILE A 70 -3.13 -4.90 3.74
N LEU A 71 -4.19 -4.23 3.27
CA LEU A 71 -5.00 -4.71 2.16
C LEU A 71 -4.20 -4.83 0.87
N VAL A 72 -3.33 -3.87 0.54
CA VAL A 72 -2.44 -3.95 -0.64
C VAL A 72 -1.43 -5.10 -0.51
N ILE A 73 -0.98 -5.41 0.70
CA ILE A 73 -0.04 -6.51 0.94
C ILE A 73 -0.73 -7.87 0.78
N ILE A 74 -1.95 -8.01 1.30
CA ILE A 74 -2.67 -9.30 1.29
C ILE A 74 -3.34 -9.58 -0.07
N ALA A 75 -3.62 -8.54 -0.86
CA ALA A 75 -4.21 -8.61 -2.20
C ALA A 75 -3.25 -9.15 -3.28
#